data_AF-A0AA38KCS9-F1
#
_entry.id   AF-A0AA38KCS9-F1
#
_cell.length_a   1.000
_cell.length_b   1.000
_cell.length_c   1.000
_cell.angle_alpha   90.00
_cell.angle_beta   90.00
_cell.angle_gamma   90.00
#
_symmetry.space_group_name_H-M   'P 1'
#
loop_
_entity.id
_entity.type
_entity.pdbx_description
1 polymer ?
#
loop_
_entity_poly.entity_id
_entity_poly.type
_entity_poly.pdbx_seq_one_letter_code
_entity_poly.pdbx_strand_id
1 'polypeptide(L)'
;MTASRTDAYRKYIDSWVNDLRTLYPHTRQGVPRPNIHAAGHVYDFLLLFGPVVSWWCFPFERLIGALQKINTSDHIGGEMESTIVRTVARTANLRRWLRRRDCPEAIRQLKILFDKCFVPANAPSSSNEFVEQKGPHRAYVKHNGVNLSPSDTHAGNANIIYRPSASEPPVAGQVQRIENIHTPDGKNTDVRLHVQRYNPISKALYDPFLRYPHLLAKSYSTSLNAQVDVIDLDDVIAHAARYDYSHGRSVLVNMSRA
;
A
#
# COMPACT_ATOMS: atom_id res chain seq x y z
N MET A 1 7.52 10.35 5.39
CA MET A 1 8.50 10.87 6.38
C MET A 1 9.31 11.96 5.68
N THR A 2 9.73 13.04 6.35
CA THR A 2 10.58 14.08 5.74
C THR A 2 12.01 13.94 6.26
N ALA A 3 13.02 14.27 5.43
CA ALA A 3 14.44 14.19 5.82
C ALA A 3 14.70 14.93 7.15
N SER A 4 14.23 16.17 7.25
CA SER A 4 14.28 16.97 8.49
C SER A 4 13.72 16.25 9.74
N ARG A 5 12.66 15.43 9.62
CA ARG A 5 12.12 14.65 10.75
C ARG A 5 12.98 13.43 11.07
N THR A 6 13.57 12.79 10.06
CA THR A 6 14.50 11.66 10.25
C THR A 6 15.81 12.15 10.89
N ASP A 7 16.38 13.25 10.41
CA ASP A 7 17.59 13.86 10.98
C ASP A 7 17.36 14.41 12.39
N ALA A 8 16.19 15.01 12.64
CA ALA A 8 15.78 15.38 14.00
C ALA A 8 15.67 14.16 14.92
N TYR A 9 15.13 13.04 14.44
CA TYR A 9 15.07 11.79 15.22
C TYR A 9 16.47 11.31 15.62
N ARG A 10 17.42 11.22 14.68
CA ARG A 10 18.82 10.83 14.98
C ARG A 10 19.44 11.79 15.99
N LYS A 11 19.33 13.11 15.76
CA LYS A 11 19.85 14.13 16.70
C LYS A 11 19.31 13.94 18.12
N TYR A 12 18.00 13.73 18.28
CA TYR A 12 17.39 13.63 19.60
C TYR A 12 17.63 12.28 20.29
N ILE A 13 17.65 11.15 19.55
CA ILE A 13 17.99 9.86 20.15
C ILE A 13 19.47 9.84 20.58
N ASP A 14 20.38 10.40 19.78
CA ASP A 14 21.81 10.49 20.12
C ASP A 14 22.04 11.37 21.35
N SER A 15 21.39 12.55 21.44
CA SER A 15 21.43 13.39 22.66
C SER A 15 20.92 12.60 23.86
N TRP A 16 19.73 12.00 23.76
CA TRP A 16 19.12 11.25 24.86
C TRP A 16 20.01 10.09 25.36
N VAL A 17 20.63 9.32 24.47
CA VAL A 17 21.54 8.21 24.84
C VAL A 17 22.80 8.74 25.55
N ASN A 18 23.38 9.83 25.07
CA ASN A 18 24.56 10.44 25.68
C ASN A 18 24.21 11.05 27.06
N ASP A 19 23.13 11.82 27.13
CA ASP A 19 22.65 12.50 28.33
C ASP A 19 22.19 11.51 29.41
N LEU A 20 21.69 10.32 29.04
CA LEU A 20 21.32 9.26 29.98
C LEU A 20 22.46 8.93 30.97
N ARG A 21 23.70 8.83 30.47
CA ARG A 21 24.89 8.54 31.29
C ARG A 21 25.36 9.73 32.10
N THR A 22 25.05 10.95 31.67
CA THR A 22 25.35 12.19 32.39
C THR A 22 24.37 12.39 33.55
N LEU A 23 23.07 12.33 33.27
CA LEU A 23 21.97 12.56 34.21
C LEU A 23 21.78 11.40 35.20
N TYR A 24 22.06 10.17 34.78
CA TYR A 24 21.90 8.97 35.61
C TYR A 24 23.21 8.18 35.71
N PRO A 25 24.18 8.62 36.55
CA PRO A 25 25.51 8.01 36.63
C PRO A 25 25.52 6.51 36.96
N HIS A 26 24.50 6.00 37.66
CA HIS A 26 24.34 4.57 37.94
C HIS A 26 24.20 3.73 36.66
N THR A 27 23.77 4.31 35.54
CA THR A 27 23.68 3.62 34.23
C THR A 27 25.03 3.42 33.55
N ARG A 28 26.09 4.11 33.99
CA ARG A 28 27.44 4.04 33.38
C ARG A 28 28.08 2.65 33.47
N GLN A 29 27.76 1.91 34.54
CA GLN A 29 28.21 0.53 34.76
C GLN A 29 27.27 -0.50 34.12
N GLY A 30 26.12 -0.08 33.59
CA GLY A 30 25.14 -0.95 32.95
C GLY A 30 25.51 -1.31 31.52
N VAL A 31 25.22 -2.56 31.13
CA VAL A 31 25.34 -3.02 29.74
C VAL A 31 24.33 -2.26 28.87
N PRO A 32 24.75 -1.69 27.72
CA PRO A 32 23.83 -1.06 26.77
C PRO A 32 22.70 -2.02 26.37
N ARG A 33 21.45 -1.57 26.50
CA ARG A 33 20.29 -2.43 26.25
C ARG A 33 20.06 -2.58 24.73
N PRO A 34 19.71 -3.78 24.21
CA PRO A 34 19.51 -3.99 22.77
C PRO A 34 18.45 -3.08 22.14
N ASN A 35 17.41 -2.68 22.89
CA ASN A 35 16.41 -1.72 22.42
C ASN A 35 16.96 -0.31 22.18
N ILE A 36 17.98 0.13 22.94
CA ILE A 36 18.65 1.42 22.72
C ILE A 36 19.48 1.36 21.44
N HIS A 37 20.19 0.26 21.20
CA HIS A 37 20.90 0.03 19.94
C HIS A 37 19.94 -0.03 18.74
N ALA A 38 18.83 -0.76 18.85
CA ALA A 38 17.80 -0.85 17.82
C ALA A 38 17.14 0.51 17.53
N ALA A 39 16.97 1.38 18.56
CA ALA A 39 16.46 2.74 18.37
C ALA A 39 17.39 3.59 17.49
N GLY A 40 18.72 3.42 17.58
CA GLY A 40 19.67 4.07 16.66
C GLY A 40 19.40 3.75 15.18
N HIS A 41 19.03 2.49 14.89
CA HIS A 41 18.72 2.03 13.53
C HIS A 41 17.33 2.43 13.01
N VAL A 42 16.44 2.96 13.87
CA VAL A 42 15.15 3.50 13.42
C VAL A 42 15.37 4.64 12.42
N TYR A 43 16.46 5.42 12.52
CA TYR A 43 16.84 6.39 11.48
C TYR A 43 16.99 5.73 10.10
N ASP A 44 17.81 4.68 10.03
CA ASP A 44 18.14 4.00 8.77
C ASP A 44 16.88 3.37 8.17
N PHE A 45 16.04 2.77 9.02
CA PHE A 45 14.77 2.17 8.59
C PHE A 45 13.73 3.22 8.16
N LEU A 46 13.70 4.42 8.78
CA LEU A 46 12.82 5.52 8.38
C LEU A 46 13.21 6.11 7.02
N LEU A 47 14.49 6.06 6.64
CA LEU A 47 14.96 6.41 5.29
C LEU A 47 14.59 5.33 4.27
N LEU A 48 14.80 4.05 4.61
CA LEU A 48 14.60 2.92 3.68
C LEU A 48 13.12 2.58 3.44
N PHE A 49 12.29 2.62 4.48
CA PHE A 49 10.92 2.09 4.47
C PHE A 49 9.85 3.14 4.84
N GLY A 50 10.25 4.33 5.26
CA GLY A 50 9.32 5.37 5.72
C GLY A 50 8.70 5.07 7.09
N PRO A 51 7.55 5.69 7.43
CA PRO A 51 6.88 5.49 8.71
C PRO A 51 6.11 4.16 8.71
N VAL A 52 6.78 3.07 9.06
CA VAL A 52 6.20 1.72 9.03
C VAL A 52 5.43 1.42 10.32
N VAL A 53 4.10 1.46 10.24
CA VAL A 53 3.21 1.10 11.37
C VAL A 53 3.36 -0.38 11.78
N SER A 54 3.77 -1.25 10.85
CA SER A 54 3.94 -2.69 11.10
C SER A 54 5.26 -3.08 11.81
N TRP A 55 6.02 -2.13 12.37
CA TRP A 55 7.09 -2.45 13.33
C TRP A 55 6.58 -2.64 14.77
N TRP A 56 5.36 -2.22 15.10
CA TRP A 56 4.77 -2.56 16.39
C TRP A 56 4.41 -4.07 16.38
N CYS A 57 4.64 -4.81 17.47
CA CYS A 57 4.30 -6.24 17.57
C CYS A 57 2.81 -6.53 17.90
N PHE A 58 2.08 -5.54 18.43
CA PHE A 58 0.68 -5.61 18.83
C PHE A 58 -0.39 -6.14 17.81
N PRO A 59 -0.26 -6.21 16.45
CA PRO A 59 -1.28 -6.92 15.66
C PRO A 59 -1.05 -8.43 15.76
N PHE A 60 0.20 -8.85 15.93
CA PHE A 60 0.64 -10.20 16.15
C PHE A 60 0.33 -10.61 17.59
N GLU A 61 0.53 -9.74 18.59
CA GLU A 61 0.08 -10.01 19.98
C GLU A 61 -1.44 -10.16 20.05
N ARG A 62 -2.22 -9.29 19.37
CA ARG A 62 -3.68 -9.47 19.23
C ARG A 62 -4.04 -10.78 18.54
N LEU A 63 -3.29 -11.20 17.51
CA LEU A 63 -3.52 -12.45 16.80
C LEU A 63 -3.18 -13.66 17.69
N ILE A 64 -2.06 -13.63 18.40
CA ILE A 64 -1.64 -14.64 19.38
C ILE A 64 -2.70 -14.77 20.48
N GLY A 65 -3.16 -13.65 21.04
CA GLY A 65 -4.24 -13.65 22.05
C GLY A 65 -5.61 -14.10 21.52
N ALA A 66 -5.83 -14.10 20.21
CA ALA A 66 -7.00 -14.73 19.58
C ALA A 66 -6.78 -16.24 19.38
N LEU A 67 -5.60 -16.66 18.95
CA LEU A 67 -5.22 -18.06 18.77
C LEU A 67 -5.19 -18.82 20.11
N GLN A 68 -4.66 -18.21 21.18
CA GLN A 68 -4.64 -18.77 22.54
C GLN A 68 -6.04 -19.01 23.14
N LYS A 69 -7.09 -18.40 22.59
CA LYS A 69 -8.48 -18.59 23.02
C LYS A 69 -9.20 -19.70 22.25
N ILE A 70 -8.56 -20.28 21.23
CA ILE A 70 -9.07 -21.48 20.56
C ILE A 70 -8.83 -22.65 21.50
N ASN A 71 -9.90 -23.35 21.90
CA ASN A 71 -9.76 -24.57 22.69
C ASN A 71 -9.01 -25.61 21.86
N THR A 72 -7.87 -26.06 22.38
CA THR A 72 -6.93 -26.97 21.74
C THR A 72 -7.31 -28.44 21.95
N SER A 73 -8.18 -28.73 22.92
CA SER A 73 -8.60 -30.08 23.35
C SER A 73 -7.42 -31.05 23.51
N ASP A 74 -6.29 -30.54 23.99
CA ASP A 74 -5.01 -31.24 24.20
C ASP A 74 -4.41 -31.96 22.95
N HIS A 75 -4.89 -31.63 21.74
CA HIS A 75 -4.29 -32.09 20.48
C HIS A 75 -2.96 -31.35 20.21
N ILE A 76 -1.86 -31.97 20.63
CA ILE A 76 -0.48 -31.48 20.44
C ILE A 76 0.19 -32.31 19.33
N GLY A 77 0.96 -31.67 18.45
CA GLY A 77 1.80 -32.36 17.46
C GLY A 77 1.39 -32.19 15.99
N GLY A 78 0.74 -31.08 15.62
CA GLY A 78 0.48 -30.74 14.22
C GLY A 78 -0.93 -31.00 13.72
N GLU A 79 -1.78 -31.74 14.45
CA GLU A 79 -3.18 -32.00 14.04
C GLU A 79 -4.02 -30.73 14.02
N MET A 80 -3.85 -29.89 15.04
CA MET A 80 -4.54 -28.61 15.18
C MET A 80 -4.04 -27.60 14.15
N GLU A 81 -2.73 -27.50 13.97
CA GLU A 81 -2.08 -26.64 12.99
C GLU A 81 -2.48 -27.05 11.56
N SER A 82 -2.51 -28.34 11.27
CA SER A 82 -3.05 -28.92 10.02
C SER A 82 -4.52 -28.55 9.84
N THR A 83 -5.33 -28.60 10.90
CA THR A 83 -6.75 -28.20 10.88
C THR A 83 -6.93 -26.71 10.65
N ILE A 84 -6.12 -25.86 11.29
CA ILE A 84 -6.12 -24.40 11.10
C ILE A 84 -5.70 -24.07 9.67
N VAL A 85 -4.56 -24.59 9.19
CA VAL A 85 -4.07 -24.37 7.81
C VAL A 85 -5.09 -24.85 6.78
N ARG A 86 -5.68 -26.04 6.98
CA ARG A 86 -6.73 -26.59 6.10
C ARG A 86 -7.99 -25.74 6.13
N THR A 87 -8.36 -25.18 7.28
CA THR A 87 -9.50 -24.26 7.41
C THR A 87 -9.22 -22.93 6.73
N VAL A 88 -8.04 -22.34 6.91
CA VAL A 88 -7.59 -21.13 6.20
C VAL A 88 -7.59 -21.34 4.69
N ALA A 89 -7.05 -22.47 4.20
CA ALA A 89 -7.04 -22.81 2.79
C ALA A 89 -8.45 -23.03 2.22
N ARG A 90 -9.33 -23.75 2.94
CA ARG A 90 -10.76 -23.90 2.59
C ARG A 90 -11.46 -22.55 2.54
N THR A 91 -11.26 -21.68 3.53
CA THR A 91 -11.81 -20.31 3.56
C THR A 91 -11.29 -19.45 2.41
N ALA A 92 -10.00 -19.54 2.06
CA ALA A 92 -9.44 -18.83 0.91
C ALA A 92 -10.05 -19.32 -0.42
N ASN A 93 -10.20 -20.64 -0.59
CA ASN A 93 -10.86 -21.23 -1.76
C ASN A 93 -12.35 -20.88 -1.85
N LEU A 94 -13.07 -20.86 -0.72
CA LEU A 94 -14.48 -20.43 -0.66
C LEU A 94 -14.61 -18.93 -1.00
N ARG A 95 -13.77 -18.07 -0.42
CA ARG A 95 -13.70 -16.63 -0.76
C ARG A 95 -13.31 -16.39 -2.22
N ARG A 96 -12.49 -17.27 -2.82
CA ARG A 96 -12.19 -17.25 -4.26
C ARG A 96 -13.43 -17.59 -5.08
N TRP A 97 -14.14 -18.68 -4.75
CA TRP A 97 -15.40 -19.07 -5.41
C TRP A 97 -16.45 -17.96 -5.33
N LEU A 98 -16.70 -17.41 -4.14
CA LEU A 98 -17.65 -16.30 -3.91
C LEU A 98 -17.32 -15.00 -4.66
N ARG A 99 -16.10 -14.86 -5.19
CA ARG A 99 -15.65 -13.71 -5.99
C ARG A 99 -15.62 -14.00 -7.50
N ARG A 100 -15.92 -15.23 -7.93
CA ARG A 100 -16.02 -15.57 -9.35
C ARG A 100 -17.39 -15.19 -9.91
N ARG A 101 -17.42 -14.75 -11.17
CA ARG A 101 -18.68 -14.43 -11.90
C ARG A 101 -19.55 -15.67 -12.11
N ASP A 102 -18.94 -16.85 -12.21
CA ASP A 102 -19.60 -18.16 -12.36
C ASP A 102 -19.79 -18.91 -11.02
N CYS A 103 -19.84 -18.19 -9.88
CA CYS A 103 -20.08 -18.82 -8.58
C CYS A 103 -21.44 -19.56 -8.57
N PRO A 104 -21.46 -20.89 -8.30
CA PRO A 104 -22.70 -21.65 -8.19
C PRO A 104 -23.66 -21.05 -7.16
N GLU A 105 -24.96 -21.07 -7.47
CA GLU A 105 -26.00 -20.45 -6.64
C GLU A 105 -26.03 -21.04 -5.22
N ALA A 106 -25.87 -22.35 -5.07
CA ALA A 106 -25.77 -23.00 -3.76
C ALA A 106 -24.63 -22.41 -2.89
N ILE A 107 -23.46 -22.12 -3.48
CA ILE A 107 -22.33 -21.49 -2.77
C ILE A 107 -22.64 -20.03 -2.44
N ARG A 108 -23.36 -19.33 -3.33
CA ARG A 108 -23.80 -17.95 -3.14
C ARG A 108 -24.78 -17.81 -1.97
N GLN A 109 -25.70 -18.75 -1.81
CA GLN A 109 -26.63 -18.81 -0.67
C GLN A 109 -25.89 -19.07 0.66
N LEU A 110 -24.88 -19.95 0.64
CA LEU A 110 -24.00 -20.18 1.79
C LEU A 110 -23.21 -18.93 2.23
N LYS A 111 -23.06 -17.91 1.37
CA LYS A 111 -22.43 -16.62 1.75
C LYS A 111 -23.14 -15.97 2.93
N ILE A 112 -24.47 -16.01 2.98
CA ILE A 112 -25.27 -15.40 4.05
C ILE A 112 -24.99 -16.08 5.39
N LEU A 113 -24.88 -17.42 5.39
CA LEU A 113 -24.49 -18.19 6.57
C LEU A 113 -23.03 -17.94 6.94
N PHE A 114 -22.12 -17.90 5.97
CA PHE A 114 -20.71 -17.62 6.19
C PHE A 114 -20.48 -16.24 6.83
N ASP A 115 -21.11 -15.20 6.29
CA ASP A 115 -21.00 -13.83 6.83
C ASP A 115 -21.58 -13.73 8.25
N LYS A 116 -22.63 -14.50 8.56
CA LYS A 116 -23.21 -14.61 9.92
C LYS A 116 -22.34 -15.40 10.91
N CYS A 117 -21.69 -16.47 10.47
CA CYS A 117 -20.84 -17.31 11.34
C CYS A 117 -19.43 -16.73 11.55
N PHE A 118 -18.91 -15.98 10.58
CA PHE A 118 -17.55 -15.44 10.60
C PHE A 118 -17.52 -13.92 10.60
N VAL A 119 -18.51 -13.29 11.25
CA VAL A 119 -18.56 -11.83 11.51
C VAL A 119 -17.20 -11.40 12.05
N PRO A 120 -16.44 -10.54 11.34
CA PRO A 120 -15.24 -9.94 11.90
C PRO A 120 -15.61 -9.24 13.21
N ALA A 121 -14.84 -9.43 14.29
CA ALA A 121 -15.10 -8.77 15.58
C ALA A 121 -15.08 -7.22 15.52
N ASN A 122 -14.75 -6.65 14.36
CA ASN A 122 -14.74 -5.22 14.03
C ASN A 122 -15.65 -4.88 12.82
N ALA A 123 -16.58 -5.76 12.41
CA ALA A 123 -17.50 -5.45 11.30
C ALA A 123 -18.53 -4.41 11.76
N PRO A 124 -18.70 -3.28 11.04
CA PRO A 124 -19.75 -2.33 11.36
C PRO A 124 -21.12 -3.00 11.20
N SER A 125 -22.04 -2.69 12.11
CA SER A 125 -23.40 -3.24 12.13
C SER A 125 -24.14 -2.92 10.84
N SER A 126 -24.57 -3.95 10.12
CA SER A 126 -25.40 -3.82 8.92
C SER A 126 -26.86 -3.56 9.31
N SER A 127 -27.19 -2.29 9.56
CA SER A 127 -28.56 -1.84 9.80
C SER A 127 -28.87 -0.59 8.99
N ASN A 128 -29.87 -0.72 8.12
CA ASN A 128 -30.46 0.29 7.25
C ASN A 128 -29.55 0.84 6.13
N GLU A 129 -30.19 1.27 5.04
CA GLU A 129 -29.55 1.60 3.77
C GLU A 129 -28.48 2.69 3.92
N PHE A 130 -27.22 2.27 3.87
CA PHE A 130 -26.15 3.16 3.42
C PHE A 130 -26.36 3.41 1.92
N VAL A 131 -27.15 4.43 1.60
CA VAL A 131 -26.94 5.17 0.35
C VAL A 131 -25.52 5.71 0.45
N GLU A 132 -24.61 5.07 -0.26
CA GLU A 132 -23.19 5.39 -0.24
C GLU A 132 -23.00 6.75 -0.90
N GLN A 133 -23.14 7.84 -0.11
CA GLN A 133 -22.77 9.19 -0.50
C GLN A 133 -21.25 9.27 -0.63
N LYS A 134 -20.72 8.61 -1.66
CA LYS A 134 -19.39 8.87 -2.18
C LYS A 134 -19.40 10.34 -2.60
N GLY A 135 -18.67 11.18 -1.86
CA GLY A 135 -18.44 12.56 -2.27
C GLY A 135 -17.84 12.63 -3.68
N PRO A 136 -17.68 13.81 -4.28
CA PRO A 136 -17.21 13.93 -5.66
C PRO A 136 -15.84 13.28 -5.91
N HIS A 137 -15.05 13.01 -4.87
CA HIS A 137 -13.72 12.42 -4.95
C HIS A 137 -13.55 11.23 -3.98
N ARG A 138 -12.56 10.35 -4.23
CA ARG A 138 -12.20 9.25 -3.32
C ARG A 138 -10.68 9.13 -3.11
N ALA A 139 -10.26 8.67 -1.94
CA ALA A 139 -8.83 8.53 -1.59
C ALA A 139 -8.13 7.36 -2.30
N TYR A 140 -8.87 6.31 -2.68
CA TYR A 140 -8.31 5.11 -3.30
C TYR A 140 -9.28 4.52 -4.34
N VAL A 141 -8.73 3.90 -5.38
CA VAL A 141 -9.48 3.02 -6.29
C VAL A 141 -8.68 1.75 -6.54
N LYS A 142 -9.37 0.60 -6.67
CA LYS A 142 -8.72 -0.67 -6.96
C LYS A 142 -8.94 -1.04 -8.42
N HIS A 143 -7.84 -1.15 -9.18
CA HIS A 143 -7.85 -1.51 -10.59
C HIS A 143 -6.79 -2.59 -10.85
N ASN A 144 -7.14 -3.62 -11.64
CA ASN A 144 -6.27 -4.78 -11.95
C ASN A 144 -5.51 -5.39 -10.75
N GLY A 145 -6.14 -5.40 -9.57
CA GLY A 145 -5.58 -5.95 -8.33
C GLY A 145 -4.71 -4.99 -7.52
N VAL A 146 -4.31 -3.84 -8.08
CA VAL A 146 -3.52 -2.78 -7.43
C VAL A 146 -4.44 -1.69 -6.87
N ASN A 147 -4.03 -1.07 -5.76
CA ASN A 147 -4.70 0.12 -5.24
C ASN A 147 -3.98 1.36 -5.77
N LEU A 148 -4.67 2.19 -6.55
CA LEU A 148 -4.22 3.51 -6.97
C LEU A 148 -4.75 4.57 -5.98
N SER A 149 -4.01 5.67 -5.81
CA SER A 149 -4.42 6.82 -4.99
C SER A 149 -3.91 8.12 -5.60
N PRO A 150 -4.46 9.28 -5.19
CA PRO A 150 -3.80 10.56 -5.35
C PRO A 150 -2.39 10.60 -4.73
N SER A 151 -1.57 11.54 -5.22
CA SER A 151 -0.21 11.84 -4.77
C SER A 151 -0.15 12.32 -3.30
N ASP A 152 -1.10 13.17 -2.90
CA ASP A 152 -1.25 13.70 -1.53
C ASP A 152 -1.58 12.60 -0.50
N THR A 153 -2.30 11.58 -0.95
CA THR A 153 -2.84 10.50 -0.14
C THR A 153 -1.79 9.41 0.06
N HIS A 154 -1.16 8.94 -1.04
CA HIS A 154 -0.06 7.98 -0.97
C HIS A 154 0.80 8.03 -2.26
N ALA A 155 1.86 8.83 -2.25
CA ALA A 155 2.75 9.06 -3.40
C ALA A 155 3.29 7.80 -4.09
N GLY A 156 3.45 6.67 -3.38
CA GLY A 156 3.87 5.39 -3.99
C GLY A 156 2.80 4.71 -4.84
N ASN A 157 1.51 4.96 -4.57
CA ASN A 157 0.37 4.37 -5.29
C ASN A 157 -0.17 5.32 -6.39
N ALA A 158 0.42 6.51 -6.51
CA ALA A 158 -0.01 7.54 -7.45
C ALA A 158 0.67 7.44 -8.82
N ASN A 159 1.79 6.72 -8.96
CA ASN A 159 2.54 6.67 -10.21
C ASN A 159 2.03 5.53 -11.10
N ILE A 160 1.77 5.85 -12.36
CA ILE A 160 1.19 4.93 -13.35
C ILE A 160 1.85 5.10 -14.71
N ILE A 161 1.81 4.04 -15.52
CA ILE A 161 1.95 4.10 -16.98
C ILE A 161 0.54 4.02 -17.54
N TYR A 162 0.18 4.97 -18.40
CA TYR A 162 -1.16 5.08 -18.98
C TYR A 162 -1.10 5.61 -20.42
N ARG A 163 -2.23 5.52 -21.11
CA ARG A 163 -2.41 6.06 -22.46
C ARG A 163 -3.31 7.30 -22.38
N PRO A 164 -2.86 8.50 -22.76
CA PRO A 164 -3.68 9.71 -22.67
C PRO A 164 -4.82 9.77 -23.70
N SER A 165 -4.61 9.14 -24.86
CA SER A 165 -5.62 8.98 -25.92
C SER A 165 -5.29 7.72 -26.73
N ALA A 166 -6.30 7.07 -27.33
CA ALA A 166 -6.14 5.77 -28.00
C ALA A 166 -5.03 5.72 -29.08
N SER A 167 -4.68 6.86 -29.68
CA SER A 167 -3.63 7.03 -30.69
C SER A 167 -2.26 7.44 -30.13
N GLU A 168 -2.17 7.86 -28.86
CA GLU A 168 -0.90 8.25 -28.23
C GLU A 168 -0.12 7.04 -27.66
N PRO A 169 1.23 7.12 -27.65
CA PRO A 169 2.04 6.12 -26.97
C PRO A 169 1.85 6.18 -25.45
N PRO A 170 2.09 5.08 -24.72
CA PRO A 170 2.06 5.08 -23.26
C PRO A 170 3.05 6.10 -22.66
N VAL A 171 2.57 6.89 -21.71
CA VAL A 171 3.37 7.85 -20.94
C VAL A 171 3.30 7.52 -19.46
N ALA A 172 4.26 8.05 -18.70
CA ALA A 172 4.23 7.94 -17.25
C ALA A 172 3.58 9.20 -16.65
N GLY A 173 2.77 9.03 -15.61
CA GLY A 173 2.16 10.14 -14.89
C GLY A 173 1.92 9.84 -13.42
N GLN A 174 1.49 10.89 -12.73
CA GLN A 174 1.11 10.84 -11.33
C GLN A 174 -0.35 11.26 -11.17
N VAL A 175 -1.16 10.38 -10.59
CA VAL A 175 -2.55 10.63 -10.20
C VAL A 175 -2.56 11.75 -9.15
N GLN A 176 -3.21 12.86 -9.47
CA GLN A 176 -3.42 13.99 -8.57
C GLN A 176 -4.79 13.94 -7.90
N ARG A 177 -5.81 13.34 -8.54
CA ARG A 177 -7.16 13.23 -7.99
C ARG A 177 -7.91 12.05 -8.60
N ILE A 178 -8.82 11.46 -7.83
CA ILE A 178 -9.75 10.41 -8.27
C ILE A 178 -11.17 10.95 -8.12
N GLU A 179 -11.90 11.05 -9.22
CA GLU A 179 -13.23 11.66 -9.31
C GLU A 179 -14.33 10.61 -9.53
N ASN A 180 -15.48 10.83 -8.90
CA ASN A 180 -16.64 9.95 -8.93
C ASN A 180 -17.68 10.42 -9.94
N ILE A 181 -17.85 9.66 -11.02
CA ILE A 181 -18.92 9.88 -11.99
C ILE A 181 -20.15 9.12 -11.51
N HIS A 182 -21.22 9.88 -11.26
CA HIS A 182 -22.52 9.32 -10.92
C HIS A 182 -23.22 8.91 -12.21
N THR A 183 -23.48 7.61 -12.41
CA THR A 183 -24.30 7.15 -13.53
C THR A 183 -25.76 7.58 -13.32
N PRO A 184 -26.55 7.85 -14.38
CA PRO A 184 -27.95 8.29 -14.26
C PRO A 184 -28.83 7.37 -13.39
N ASP A 185 -28.52 6.07 -13.38
CA ASP A 185 -29.29 5.06 -12.62
C ASP A 185 -29.01 5.06 -11.11
N GLY A 186 -28.10 5.91 -10.62
CA GLY A 186 -27.74 6.07 -9.20
C GLY A 186 -27.03 4.86 -8.54
N LYS A 187 -27.02 3.70 -9.19
CA LYS A 187 -26.55 2.41 -8.63
C LYS A 187 -25.06 2.14 -8.84
N ASN A 188 -24.43 2.76 -9.85
CA ASN A 188 -23.00 2.63 -10.11
C ASN A 188 -22.29 3.98 -9.99
N THR A 189 -21.05 3.93 -9.47
CA THR A 189 -20.14 5.08 -9.45
C THR A 189 -18.92 4.73 -10.28
N ASP A 190 -18.86 5.25 -11.50
CA ASP A 190 -17.68 5.15 -12.35
C ASP A 190 -16.59 6.14 -11.88
N VAL A 191 -15.37 6.01 -12.37
CA VAL A 191 -14.19 6.70 -11.83
C VAL A 191 -13.27 7.24 -12.92
N ARG A 192 -12.99 8.55 -12.84
CA ARG A 192 -11.92 9.19 -13.61
C ARG A 192 -10.70 9.51 -12.77
N LEU A 193 -9.53 9.39 -13.38
CA LEU A 193 -8.25 9.81 -12.81
C LEU A 193 -7.84 11.13 -13.45
N HIS A 194 -7.49 12.11 -12.61
CA HIS A 194 -6.82 13.33 -13.04
C HIS A 194 -5.33 13.11 -12.86
N VAL A 195 -4.55 13.13 -13.95
CA VAL A 195 -3.17 12.67 -13.99
C VAL A 195 -2.28 13.75 -14.59
N GLN A 196 -1.18 14.10 -13.92
CA GLN A 196 -0.14 14.94 -14.50
C GLN A 196 0.96 14.07 -15.10
N ARG A 197 1.33 14.34 -16.35
CA ARG A 197 2.44 13.65 -17.05
C ARG A 197 3.77 13.95 -16.36
N TYR A 198 4.66 12.97 -16.28
CA TYR A 198 6.07 13.24 -16.00
C TYR A 198 6.73 13.83 -17.25
N ASN A 199 7.46 14.94 -17.11
CA ASN A 199 8.16 15.52 -18.25
C ASN A 199 9.31 14.59 -18.70
N PRO A 200 9.65 14.53 -20.01
CA PRO A 200 10.85 13.85 -20.48
C PRO A 200 12.12 14.40 -19.79
N ILE A 201 13.17 13.59 -19.68
CA ILE A 201 14.49 14.12 -19.32
C ILE A 201 14.99 15.11 -20.39
N SER A 202 15.80 16.08 -19.97
CA SER A 202 16.48 16.99 -20.90
C SER A 202 17.32 16.19 -21.90
N LYS A 203 17.34 16.63 -23.18
CA LYS A 203 18.15 16.01 -24.25
C LYS A 203 19.66 15.99 -23.95
N ALA A 204 20.13 16.82 -23.02
CA ALA A 204 21.51 16.84 -22.57
C ALA A 204 21.83 15.73 -21.52
N LEU A 205 20.82 15.03 -21.00
CA LEU A 205 20.97 13.99 -19.99
C LEU A 205 20.73 12.62 -20.60
N TYR A 206 21.63 11.67 -20.29
CA TYR A 206 21.49 10.28 -20.68
C TYR A 206 20.56 9.52 -19.71
N ASP A 207 19.72 8.63 -20.26
CA ASP A 207 18.94 7.66 -19.49
C ASP A 207 19.75 6.36 -19.32
N PRO A 208 20.26 6.05 -18.10
CA PRO A 208 21.07 4.86 -17.87
C PRO A 208 20.29 3.55 -18.05
N PHE A 209 18.97 3.58 -17.92
CA PHE A 209 18.13 2.38 -17.98
C PHE A 209 17.90 1.85 -19.40
N LEU A 210 18.25 2.62 -20.44
CA LEU A 210 18.21 2.17 -21.84
C LEU A 210 19.09 0.94 -22.12
N ARG A 211 20.12 0.70 -21.30
CA ARG A 211 20.99 -0.49 -21.39
C ARG A 211 20.34 -1.76 -20.82
N TYR A 212 19.23 -1.62 -20.10
CA TYR A 212 18.57 -2.68 -19.34
C TYR A 212 17.07 -2.76 -19.70
N PRO A 213 16.71 -3.03 -20.97
CA PRO A 213 15.31 -2.99 -21.42
C PRO A 213 14.41 -3.98 -20.67
N HIS A 214 14.97 -5.07 -20.15
CA HIS A 214 14.26 -6.06 -19.33
C HIS A 214 13.79 -5.54 -17.96
N LEU A 215 14.33 -4.42 -17.46
CA LEU A 215 13.86 -3.80 -16.22
C LEU A 215 12.55 -3.01 -16.42
N LEU A 216 12.11 -2.79 -17.67
CA LEU A 216 10.96 -1.94 -18.01
C LEU A 216 11.00 -0.57 -17.30
N ALA A 217 12.22 -0.05 -17.14
CA ALA A 217 12.55 1.16 -16.41
C ALA A 217 12.93 2.28 -17.39
N LYS A 218 12.42 3.49 -17.16
CA LYS A 218 12.71 4.67 -17.99
C LYS A 218 12.86 5.91 -17.13
N SER A 219 13.78 6.78 -17.51
CA SER A 219 14.01 8.06 -16.83
C SER A 219 13.11 9.17 -17.35
N TYR A 220 12.62 9.96 -16.40
CA TYR A 220 11.85 11.18 -16.60
C TYR A 220 12.46 12.32 -15.77
N SER A 221 12.06 13.56 -16.03
CA SER A 221 12.29 14.66 -15.10
C SER A 221 11.45 14.45 -13.84
N THR A 222 11.99 14.83 -12.68
CA THR A 222 11.26 14.84 -11.40
C THR A 222 10.10 15.83 -11.40
N SER A 223 10.15 16.86 -12.27
CA SER A 223 9.08 17.83 -12.45
C SER A 223 7.93 17.27 -13.30
N LEU A 224 6.72 17.41 -12.79
CA LEU A 224 5.48 17.10 -13.51
C LEU A 224 5.13 18.19 -14.53
N ASN A 225 4.34 17.82 -15.54
CA ASN A 225 3.74 18.75 -16.47
C ASN A 225 2.54 19.46 -15.82
N ALA A 226 2.31 20.74 -16.16
CA ALA A 226 1.16 21.48 -15.66
C ALA A 226 -0.17 20.98 -16.25
N GLN A 227 -0.14 20.40 -17.46
CA GLN A 227 -1.31 19.79 -18.09
C GLN A 227 -1.76 18.56 -17.28
N VAL A 228 -3.06 18.55 -16.97
CA VAL A 228 -3.76 17.43 -16.35
C VAL A 228 -4.52 16.70 -17.46
N ASP A 229 -4.20 15.42 -17.68
CA ASP A 229 -5.06 14.52 -18.44
C ASP A 229 -6.16 14.00 -17.53
N VAL A 230 -7.37 13.83 -18.08
CA VAL A 230 -8.47 13.14 -17.41
C VAL A 230 -8.72 11.84 -18.16
N ILE A 231 -8.47 10.71 -17.51
CA ILE A 231 -8.51 9.37 -18.11
C ILE A 231 -9.48 8.47 -17.36
N ASP A 232 -10.02 7.47 -18.05
CA ASP A 232 -10.81 6.42 -17.43
C ASP A 232 -9.87 5.32 -16.89
N LEU A 233 -10.37 4.39 -16.07
CA LEU A 233 -9.51 3.39 -15.44
C LEU A 233 -8.84 2.43 -16.44
N ASP A 234 -9.50 2.12 -17.55
CA ASP A 234 -9.01 1.17 -18.56
C ASP A 234 -7.86 1.74 -19.42
N ASP A 235 -7.62 3.06 -19.37
CA ASP A 235 -6.44 3.70 -19.96
C ASP A 235 -5.15 3.45 -19.15
N VAL A 236 -5.28 2.97 -17.91
CA VAL A 236 -4.14 2.63 -17.03
C VAL A 236 -3.54 1.30 -17.44
N ILE A 237 -2.40 1.35 -18.11
CA ILE A 237 -1.66 0.17 -18.55
C ILE A 237 -0.99 -0.53 -17.37
N ALA A 238 -0.43 0.24 -16.43
CA ALA A 238 0.24 -0.32 -15.26
C ALA A 238 0.39 0.66 -14.10
N HIS A 239 0.56 0.11 -12.90
CA HIS A 239 1.18 0.84 -11.78
C HIS A 239 2.70 0.93 -11.99
N ALA A 240 3.33 1.99 -11.49
CA ALA A 240 4.77 2.20 -11.59
C ALA A 240 5.41 2.47 -10.22
N ALA A 241 6.56 1.85 -9.96
CA ALA A 241 7.43 2.27 -8.86
C ALA A 241 8.26 3.48 -9.32
N ARG A 242 8.45 4.49 -8.46
CA ARG A 242 9.26 5.69 -8.72
C ARG A 242 10.43 5.75 -7.75
N TYR A 243 11.60 6.13 -8.26
CA TYR A 243 12.75 6.52 -7.45
C TYR A 243 13.41 7.79 -8.02
N ASP A 244 13.69 8.75 -7.14
CA ASP A 244 14.32 10.03 -7.52
C ASP A 244 15.84 9.93 -7.36
N TYR A 245 16.57 10.43 -8.36
CA TYR A 245 18.02 10.36 -8.42
C TYR A 245 18.65 11.62 -9.01
N SER A 246 19.98 11.64 -9.10
CA SER A 246 20.75 12.86 -9.36
C SER A 246 20.34 13.62 -10.64
N HIS A 247 20.48 14.95 -10.59
CA HIS A 247 20.16 15.89 -11.68
C HIS A 247 18.66 16.07 -11.97
N GLY A 248 17.80 15.99 -10.95
CA GLY A 248 16.36 16.23 -11.10
C GLY A 248 15.68 15.19 -11.99
N ARG A 249 16.13 13.93 -11.89
CA ARG A 249 15.61 12.81 -12.66
C ARG A 249 14.91 11.82 -11.75
N SER A 250 13.87 11.20 -12.27
CA SER A 250 13.12 10.13 -11.62
C SER A 250 13.08 8.93 -12.56
N VAL A 251 13.48 7.76 -12.07
CA VAL A 251 13.23 6.51 -12.80
C VAL A 251 11.85 6.01 -12.42
N LEU A 252 11.06 5.64 -13.44
CA LEU A 252 9.81 4.93 -13.26
C LEU A 252 9.97 3.52 -13.83
N VAL A 253 9.67 2.52 -12.99
CA VAL A 253 9.73 1.09 -13.29
C VAL A 253 8.31 0.59 -13.45
N ASN A 254 7.99 0.02 -14.60
CA ASN A 254 6.68 -0.58 -14.85
C ASN A 254 6.49 -1.84 -13.98
N MET A 255 5.45 -1.85 -13.14
CA MET A 255 5.11 -2.95 -12.23
C MET A 255 4.02 -3.87 -12.77
N SER A 256 3.70 -3.80 -14.07
CA SER A 256 2.79 -4.74 -14.74
C SER A 256 3.27 -6.17 -14.52
N ARG A 257 2.39 -7.03 -14.00
CA ARG A 257 2.65 -8.47 -13.95
C ARG A 257 2.59 -9.03 -15.37
N ALA A 258 3.72 -9.55 -15.85
CA ALA A 258 3.76 -10.46 -16.99
C ALA A 258 3.07 -11.79 -16.65
#